data_AF-A0A517XP22-F1
#
_entry.id   AF-A0A517XP22-F1
#
_cell.length_a   1.000
_cell.length_b   1.000
_cell.length_c   1.000
_cell.angle_alpha   90.00
_cell.angle_beta   90.00
_cell.angle_gamma   90.00
#
_symmetry.space_group_name_H-M   'P 1'
#
loop_
_entity.id
_entity.type
_entity.pdbx_description
1 polymer ?
#
loop_
_entity_poly.entity_id
_entity_poly.type
_entity_poly.pdbx_seq_one_letter_code
_entity_poly.pdbx_strand_id
1 'polypeptide(L)'
;MSVTIPDPTSAAILARTTGVEVELRDADGQLLGRFTPAPRPGMMFPELGVTDEEMDRRLNDPNAKWVTGEEVMARLRALREA
;
A
#
# COMPACT_ATOMS: atom_id res chain seq x y z
N MET A 1 11.39 7.60 22.77
CA MET A 1 11.50 6.28 23.42
C MET A 1 11.29 5.23 22.35
N SER A 2 12.18 4.26 22.22
CA SER A 2 12.08 3.18 21.22
C SER A 2 11.81 1.85 21.92
N VAL A 3 10.99 1.00 21.32
CA VAL A 3 10.74 -0.36 21.79
C VAL A 3 11.41 -1.32 20.81
N THR A 4 12.29 -2.19 21.31
CA THR A 4 12.92 -3.24 20.50
C THR A 4 12.05 -4.48 20.53
N ILE A 5 11.77 -5.06 19.36
CA ILE A 5 11.03 -6.32 19.24
C ILE A 5 12.05 -7.46 19.35
N PRO A 6 12.04 -8.26 20.43
CA PRO A 6 13.04 -9.31 20.63
C PRO A 6 12.74 -10.56 19.79
N ASP A 7 11.48 -10.77 19.40
CA ASP A 7 11.05 -11.91 18.61
C ASP A 7 11.28 -11.66 17.10
N PRO A 8 12.13 -12.47 16.42
CA PRO A 8 12.44 -12.29 15.01
C PRO A 8 11.22 -12.54 14.10
N THR A 9 10.27 -13.38 14.52
CA THR A 9 9.07 -13.68 13.74
C THR A 9 8.16 -12.45 13.64
N SER A 10 7.86 -11.83 14.78
CA SER A 10 7.08 -10.60 14.88
C SER A 10 7.76 -9.45 14.15
N ALA A 11 9.09 -9.34 14.25
CA ALA A 11 9.86 -8.36 13.50
C ALA A 11 9.73 -8.55 11.97
N ALA A 12 9.78 -9.79 11.49
CA ALA A 12 9.62 -10.09 10.07
C ALA A 12 8.20 -9.81 9.56
N ILE A 13 7.17 -10.04 10.37
CA ILE A 13 5.77 -9.71 10.03
C ILE A 13 5.63 -8.20 9.84
N LEU A 14 6.13 -7.40 10.79
CA LEU A 14 6.03 -5.94 10.74
C LEU A 14 6.88 -5.32 9.63
N ALA A 15 8.05 -5.89 9.33
CA ALA A 15 8.88 -5.46 8.20
C ALA A 15 8.22 -5.74 6.83
N ARG A 16 7.31 -6.72 6.78
CA ARG A 16 6.54 -7.04 5.57
C ARG A 16 5.34 -6.12 5.37
N THR A 17 4.82 -5.54 6.44
CA THR A 17 3.74 -4.56 6.37
C THR A 17 4.21 -3.32 5.60
N THR A 18 3.53 -2.98 4.52
CA THR A 18 3.84 -1.79 3.69
C THR A 18 2.63 -0.91 3.54
N GLY A 19 2.85 0.41 3.70
CA GLY A 19 1.90 1.45 3.32
C GLY A 19 0.57 1.46 4.07
N VAL A 20 0.33 0.54 5.00
CA VAL A 20 -0.91 0.45 5.77
C VAL A 20 -0.59 0.43 7.27
N GLU A 21 -1.23 1.33 8.00
CA GLU A 21 -1.25 1.33 9.47
C GLU A 21 -1.88 0.03 9.97
N VAL A 22 -1.21 -0.68 10.87
CA VAL A 22 -1.74 -1.92 11.46
C VAL A 22 -1.90 -1.79 12.97
N GLU A 23 -2.94 -2.39 13.50
CA GLU A 23 -3.15 -2.49 14.95
C GLU A 23 -2.23 -3.57 15.53
N LEU A 24 -1.48 -3.19 16.56
CA LEU A 24 -0.74 -4.13 17.40
C LEU A 24 -1.65 -4.57 18.53
N ARG A 25 -1.95 -5.87 18.58
CA ARG A 25 -2.73 -6.50 19.64
C ARG A 25 -1.91 -7.56 20.35
N ASP A 26 -2.18 -7.78 21.63
CA ASP A 26 -1.61 -8.90 22.37
C ASP A 26 -2.34 -10.22 22.06
N ALA A 27 -1.90 -11.31 22.70
CA ALA A 27 -2.48 -12.63 22.53
C ALA A 27 -3.95 -12.73 23.00
N ASP A 28 -4.37 -11.85 23.91
CA ASP A 28 -5.73 -11.76 24.42
C ASP A 28 -6.61 -10.83 23.56
N GLY A 29 -6.04 -10.23 22.51
CA GLY A 29 -6.72 -9.35 21.57
C GLY A 29 -6.82 -7.89 22.02
N GLN A 30 -6.20 -7.51 23.14
CA GLN A 30 -6.17 -6.13 23.62
C GLN A 30 -5.31 -5.26 22.70
N LEU A 31 -5.78 -4.04 22.42
CA LEU A 31 -5.06 -3.08 21.59
C LEU A 31 -3.88 -2.48 22.37
N LEU A 32 -2.67 -2.77 21.92
CA LEU A 32 -1.44 -2.20 22.46
C LEU A 32 -1.09 -0.86 21.78
N GLY A 33 -1.52 -0.69 20.53
CA GLY A 33 -1.30 0.54 19.76
C GLY A 33 -1.38 0.32 18.26
N ARG A 34 -0.85 1.28 17.50
CA ARG A 34 -0.77 1.20 16.04
C ARG A 34 0.67 1.30 15.57
N PHE A 35 1.00 0.54 14.53
CA PHE A 35 2.28 0.56 13.87
C PHE A 35 2.11 1.12 12.47
N THR A 36 2.80 2.23 12.19
CA THR A 36 2.97 2.76 10.84
C THR A 36 4.35 2.35 10.35
N PRO A 37 4.45 1.46 9.34
CA PRO A 37 5.73 1.05 8.78
C PRO A 37 6.45 2.24 8.12
N ALA A 38 7.77 2.27 8.23
CA ALA A 38 8.58 3.21 7.47
C ALA A 38 8.42 2.93 5.95
N PRO A 39 8.40 3.97 5.11
CA PRO A 39 8.37 3.78 3.66
C PRO A 39 9.60 3.00 3.20
N ARG A 40 9.40 2.07 2.26
CA ARG A 40 10.51 1.31 1.66
C ARG A 40 11.29 2.22 0.71
N PRO A 41 12.63 2.25 0.77
CA PRO A 41 13.44 2.95 -0.22
C PRO A 41 13.11 2.45 -1.64
N GLY A 42 12.89 3.38 -2.59
CA GLY A 42 12.56 3.07 -3.99
C GLY A 42 11.10 2.68 -4.25
N MET A 43 10.20 2.83 -3.27
CA MET A 43 8.76 2.73 -3.47
C MET A 43 8.08 4.06 -3.19
N MET A 44 7.62 4.73 -4.26
CA MET A 44 6.86 5.97 -4.18
C MET A 44 5.40 5.78 -3.72
N PHE A 45 4.79 4.61 -3.95
CA PHE A 45 3.51 4.23 -3.34
C PHE A 45 3.61 2.87 -2.63
N PRO A 46 4.17 2.83 -1.41
CA PRO A 46 4.34 1.60 -0.64
C PRO A 46 3.03 0.82 -0.42
N GLU A 47 1.90 1.53 -0.32
CA GLU A 47 0.56 0.98 -0.14
C GLU A 47 0.03 0.26 -1.39
N LEU A 48 0.51 0.64 -2.58
CA LEU A 48 0.20 -0.02 -3.84
C LEU A 48 1.30 -0.99 -4.29
N GLY A 49 2.40 -1.07 -3.53
CA GLY A 49 3.58 -1.88 -3.88
C GLY A 49 4.25 -1.44 -5.19
N VAL A 50 4.05 -0.18 -5.61
CA VAL A 50 4.59 0.34 -6.87
C VAL A 50 5.96 0.94 -6.61
N THR A 51 6.96 0.43 -7.32
CA THR A 51 8.32 0.98 -7.29
C THR A 51 8.44 2.20 -8.20
N ASP A 52 9.49 2.98 -7.99
CA ASP A 52 9.77 4.17 -8.79
C ASP A 52 9.97 3.81 -10.27
N GLU A 53 10.64 2.68 -10.56
CA GLU A 53 10.84 2.22 -11.94
C GLU A 53 9.54 1.77 -12.62
N GLU A 54 8.63 1.13 -11.89
CA GLU A 54 7.32 0.75 -12.42
C GLU A 54 6.46 1.99 -12.68
N MET A 55 6.58 3.03 -11.86
CA MET A 55 5.94 4.32 -12.10
C MET A 55 6.43 4.97 -13.38
N ASP A 56 7.75 5.06 -13.53
CA ASP A 56 8.38 5.64 -14.71
C ASP A 56 8.04 4.85 -15.97
N ARG A 57 8.00 3.52 -15.87
CA ARG A 57 7.54 2.66 -16.97
C ARG A 57 6.10 2.99 -17.36
N ARG A 58 5.17 3.12 -16.40
CA ARG A 58 3.77 3.44 -16.69
C ARG A 58 3.60 4.84 -17.28
N LEU A 59 4.35 5.80 -16.77
CA LEU A 59 4.30 7.19 -17.23
C LEU A 59 4.83 7.33 -18.66
N ASN A 60 5.87 6.57 -19.01
CA ASN A 60 6.52 6.63 -20.31
C ASN A 60 6.06 5.53 -21.28
N ASP A 61 5.06 4.70 -20.93
CA ASP A 61 4.55 3.66 -21.82
C ASP A 61 3.82 4.33 -23.01
N PRO A 62 4.34 4.22 -24.25
CA PRO A 62 3.68 4.81 -25.42
C PRO A 62 2.34 4.14 -25.74
N ASN A 63 2.06 2.96 -25.17
CA ASN A 63 0.80 2.23 -25.33
C ASN A 63 -0.18 2.50 -24.18
N ALA A 64 0.20 3.27 -23.16
CA ALA A 64 -0.71 3.63 -22.09
C ALA A 64 -1.88 4.46 -22.65
N LYS A 65 -3.08 3.90 -22.57
CA LYS A 65 -4.30 4.60 -22.96
C LYS A 65 -4.65 5.63 -21.89
N TRP A 66 -4.50 6.90 -22.24
CA TRP A 66 -5.03 8.00 -21.45
C TRP A 66 -6.55 8.06 -21.64
N VAL A 67 -7.27 8.15 -20.52
CA VAL A 67 -8.73 8.29 -20.51
C VAL A 67 -9.10 9.57 -19.76
N THR A 68 -10.12 10.24 -20.24
CA THR A 68 -10.70 11.42 -19.60
C THR A 68 -11.61 11.02 -18.45
N GLY A 69 -11.88 11.97 -17.55
CA GLY A 69 -12.84 11.76 -16.46
C GLY A 69 -14.25 11.40 -16.97
N GLU A 70 -14.67 11.96 -18.11
CA GLU A 70 -15.97 11.66 -18.71
C GLU A 70 -16.08 10.21 -19.18
N GLU A 71 -15.03 9.69 -19.84
CA GLU A 71 -14.97 8.28 -20.27
C GLU A 71 -15.02 7.32 -19.08
N VAL A 72 -14.31 7.64 -17.99
CA VAL A 72 -14.34 6.86 -16.75
C VAL A 72 -15.76 6.84 -16.17
N MET A 73 -16.41 8.01 -16.06
CA MET A 73 -17.77 8.10 -15.51
C MET A 73 -18.83 7.45 -16.41
N ALA A 74 -18.65 7.47 -17.72
CA ALA A 74 -19.51 6.74 -18.65
C ALA A 74 -19.37 5.22 -18.44
N ARG A 75 -18.13 4.71 -18.30
CA ARG A 75 -17.89 3.28 -18.05
C ARG A 75 -18.47 2.81 -16.71
N LEU A 76 -18.31 3.61 -15.65
CA LEU A 76 -18.87 3.28 -14.33
C LEU A 76 -20.40 3.21 -14.34
N ARG A 77 -21.07 4.09 -15.08
CA ARG A 77 -22.52 4.03 -15.28
C ARG A 77 -22.94 2.75 -16.00
N ALA A 78 -22.28 2.44 -17.12
CA ALA A 78 -22.58 1.22 -17.88
C ALA A 78 -22.40 -0.07 -17.06
N LEU A 79 -21.39 -0.14 -16.18
CA LEU A 79 -21.17 -1.29 -15.30
C LEU A 79 -22.22 -1.44 -14.19
N ARG A 80 -22.90 -0.35 -13.81
CA ARG A 80 -23.94 -0.36 -12.78
C ARG A 80 -25.30 -0.81 -13.34
N GLU A 81 -25.49 -0.67 -14.64
CA GLU A 81 -26.73 -1.02 -15.36
C GLU A 81 -26.71 -2.44 -15.95
N ALA A 82 -25.55 -3.11 -15.91
CA ALA A 82 -25.34 -4.50 -16.35
C ALA A 82 -25.45 -5.48 -15.18
#